data_AF-A0A1I3RH28-F1
#
_entry.id   AF-A0A1I3RH28-F1
#
_cell.length_a   1.000
_cell.length_b   1.000
_cell.length_c   1.000
_cell.angle_alpha   90.00
_cell.angle_beta   90.00
_cell.angle_gamma   90.00
#
_symmetry.space_group_name_H-M   'P 1'
#
loop_
_entity.id
_entity.type
_entity.pdbx_description
1 polymer ?
#
loop_
_entity_poly.entity_id
_entity_poly.type
_entity_poly.pdbx_seq_one_letter_code
_entity_poly.pdbx_strand_id
1 'polypeptide(L)' 'MGQKISIICNEAGYAAALAAFEAYFDNEPQAGSEDGDRFELLGRLLAQYEAEHCRMPRP' A
#
# COMPACT_ATOMS: atom_id res chain seq x y z
N MET A 1 -16.99 4.40 7.26
CA MET A 1 -16.14 5.54 6.87
C MET A 1 -14.95 4.98 6.10
N GLY A 2 -14.90 5.17 4.78
CA GLY A 2 -13.80 4.64 3.97
C GLY A 2 -12.51 5.38 4.29
N GLN A 3 -11.45 4.64 4.60
CA GLN A 3 -10.14 5.23 4.88
C GLN A 3 -9.64 5.98 3.64
N LYS A 4 -9.09 7.18 3.84
CA LYS A 4 -8.62 8.04 2.75
C LYS A 4 -7.25 7.54 2.30
N ILE A 5 -7.16 7.08 1.05
CA ILE A 5 -5.89 6.70 0.43
C ILE A 5 -5.21 7.95 -0.12
N SER A 6 -3.92 8.13 0.19
CA SER A 6 -3.11 9.26 -0.26
C SER A 6 -1.70 8.80 -0.62
N ILE A 7 -1.01 9.60 -1.44
CA ILE A 7 0.38 9.35 -1.82
C ILE A 7 1.27 9.26 -0.58
N ILE A 8 2.21 8.31 -0.58
CA ILE A 8 3.18 8.10 0.49
C ILE A 8 4.40 9.00 0.24
N CYS A 9 4.64 9.96 1.13
CA CYS A 9 5.76 10.90 1.01
C CYS A 9 6.82 10.76 2.11
N ASN A 10 6.59 9.90 3.11
CA ASN A 10 7.47 9.70 4.27
C ASN A 10 7.21 8.35 4.95
N GLU A 11 8.05 8.00 5.92
CA GLU A 11 7.95 6.74 6.68
C GLU A 11 6.64 6.57 7.43
N ALA A 12 6.05 7.67 7.95
CA ALA A 12 4.78 7.60 8.66
C ALA A 12 3.62 7.23 7.71
N GLY A 13 3.63 7.78 6.49
CA GLY A 13 2.68 7.40 5.44
C GLY A 13 2.90 5.96 4.99
N TYR A 14 4.15 5.51 4.92
CA TYR A 14 4.50 4.14 4.56
C TYR A 14 3.97 3.15 5.60
N ALA A 15 4.23 3.39 6.90
CA ALA A 15 3.75 2.53 7.97
C ALA A 15 2.21 2.47 8.04
N ALA A 16 1.53 3.59 7.82
CA ALA A 16 0.07 3.62 7.78
C ALA A 16 -0.51 2.85 6.58
N ALA A 17 0.09 3.02 5.39
CA ALA A 17 -0.32 2.28 4.20
C ALA A 17 -0.03 0.78 4.31
N LEU A 18 1.11 0.42 4.91
CA LEU A 18 1.50 -0.96 5.14
C LEU A 18 0.54 -1.64 6.11
N ALA A 19 0.23 -1.01 7.26
CA ALA A 19 -0.72 -1.56 8.21
C ALA A 19 -2.13 -1.74 7.60
N ALA A 20 -2.56 -0.81 6.75
CA ALA A 20 -3.82 -0.93 6.03
C ALA A 20 -3.81 -2.04 4.97
N PHE A 21 -2.67 -2.26 4.31
CA PHE A 21 -2.48 -3.33 3.34
C PHE A 21 -2.46 -4.71 4.01
N GLU A 22 -1.73 -4.84 5.12
CA GLU A 22 -1.63 -6.07 5.92
C GLU A 22 -2.99 -6.49 6.52
N ALA A 23 -3.86 -5.54 6.84
CA ALA A 23 -5.20 -5.83 7.35
C ALA A 23 -6.07 -6.66 6.37
N TYR A 24 -5.76 -6.65 5.08
CA TYR A 24 -6.44 -7.48 4.08
C TYR A 24 -5.90 -8.90 4.00
N PHE A 25 -4.78 -9.24 4.65
CA PHE A 25 -4.23 -10.61 4.56
C PHE A 25 -5.07 -11.63 5.32
N ASP A 26 -5.71 -11.21 6.42
CA ASP A 26 -6.64 -12.07 7.15
C ASP A 26 -7.95 -12.29 6.37
N ASN A 27 -8.35 -11.33 5.52
CA ASN A 27 -9.57 -11.36 4.73
C ASN A 27 -9.32 -10.73 3.36
N GLU A 28 -8.75 -11.52 2.45
CA GLU A 28 -8.38 -11.05 1.12
C GLU A 28 -9.63 -10.60 0.34
N PRO A 29 -9.66 -9.36 -0.18
CA PRO A 29 -10.83 -8.84 -0.85
C PRO A 29 -11.01 -9.43 -2.25
N GLN A 30 -12.27 -9.52 -2.69
CA GLN A 30 -12.60 -9.93 -4.04
C GLN A 30 -12.04 -8.92 -5.06
N ALA A 31 -11.33 -9.39 -6.08
CA ALA A 31 -10.88 -8.54 -7.19
C ALA A 31 -12.05 -7.83 -7.88
N GLY A 32 -11.91 -6.54 -8.16
CA GLY A 32 -12.94 -5.68 -8.76
C GLY A 32 -14.06 -5.26 -7.80
N SER A 33 -13.96 -5.60 -6.51
CA SER A 33 -14.76 -4.95 -5.45
C SER A 33 -14.09 -3.66 -4.99
N GLU A 34 -14.81 -2.77 -4.30
CA GLU A 34 -14.23 -1.53 -3.79
C GLU A 34 -13.01 -1.81 -2.87
N ASP A 35 -13.08 -2.84 -2.03
CA ASP A 35 -11.97 -3.23 -1.16
C ASP A 35 -10.81 -3.86 -1.95
N GLY A 36 -11.11 -4.56 -3.05
CA GLY A 36 -10.11 -5.07 -3.98
C GLY A 36 -9.35 -3.95 -4.69
N ASP A 37 -10.06 -2.95 -5.19
CA ASP A 37 -9.46 -1.77 -5.81
C ASP A 37 -8.59 -0.99 -4.81
N ARG A 38 -9.03 -0.90 -3.54
CA ARG A 38 -8.25 -0.30 -2.45
C ARG A 38 -6.98 -1.09 -2.16
N PHE A 39 -7.07 -2.41 -2.09
CA PHE A 39 -5.92 -3.30 -1.85
C PHE A 39 -4.87 -3.17 -2.96
N GLU A 40 -5.30 -3.18 -4.23
CA GLU A 40 -4.40 -2.95 -5.36
C GLU A 40 -3.72 -1.58 -5.31
N LEU A 41 -4.48 -0.52 -4.97
CA LEU A 41 -3.94 0.83 -4.91
C LEU A 41 -2.89 0.97 -3.79
N LEU A 42 -3.15 0.40 -2.61
CA LEU A 42 -2.20 0.38 -1.49
C LEU A 42 -0.90 -0.33 -1.88
N GLY A 43 -0.98 -1.49 -2.52
CA GLY A 43 0.20 -2.23 -2.99
C GLY A 43 1.05 -1.43 -3.99
N ARG A 44 0.41 -0.72 -4.93
CA ARG A 44 1.11 0.15 -5.90
C ARG A 44 1.82 1.32 -5.21
N LEU A 45 1.19 1.95 -4.22
CA LEU A 45 1.77 3.05 -3.47
C LEU A 45 3.00 2.62 -2.66
N LEU A 46 2.90 1.48 -1.97
CA LEU A 46 4.01 0.90 -1.23
C LEU A 46 5.20 0.60 -2.15
N ALA A 47 4.95 -0.10 -3.26
CA ALA A 47 5.98 -0.43 -4.24
C ALA A 47 6.67 0.82 -4.83
N GLN A 48 5.90 1.89 -5.11
CA GLN A 48 6.47 3.15 -5.58
C GLN A 48 7.39 3.78 -4.52
N TYR A 49 6.92 3.89 -3.27
CA TYR A 49 7.71 4.46 -2.18
C TYR A 49 9.01 3.69 -1.96
N GLU A 50 8.93 2.35 -1.94
CA GLU A 50 10.08 1.46 -1.82
C GLU A 50 11.06 1.60 -2.99
N ALA A 51 10.59 1.74 -4.23
CA ALA A 51 11.47 1.95 -5.37
C ALA A 51 12.25 3.29 -5.29
N GLU A 52 11.63 4.32 -4.72
CA GLU A 52 12.25 5.63 -4.53
C GLU A 52 13.24 5.65 -3.35
N HIS A 53 12.90 4.97 -2.24
CA HIS A 53 13.67 5.03 -0.98
C HIS A 53 14.61 3.84 -0.77
N CYS A 54 14.22 2.65 -1.20
CA CYS A 54 14.98 1.41 -1.09
C CYS A 54 15.58 1.04 -2.45
N ARG A 55 16.53 1.86 -2.92
CA ARG A 55 17.33 1.46 -4.10
C ARG A 55 18.20 0.27 -3.71
N MET A 56 17.92 -0.90 -4.26
CA MET A 56 18.81 -2.06 -4.15
C MET A 56 20.23 -1.64 -4.57
N PRO A 57 21.28 -2.04 -3.83
CA PRO A 57 22.64 -1.82 -4.28
C PRO A 57 22.79 -2.49 -5.65
N ARG A 58 23.28 -1.72 -6.63
CA ARG A 58 23.58 -2.24 -7.97
C ARG A 58 24.63 -3.35 -7.83
N PRO A 59 24.50 -4.49 -8.54
CA PRO A 59 25.52 -5.53 -8.54
C PRO A 59 26.88 -5.02 -9.00
#